data_AF-A0A2S7U402-F1
#
_entry.id   AF-A0A2S7U402-F1
#
_cell.length_a   1.000
_cell.length_b   1.000
_cell.length_c   1.000
_cell.angle_alpha   90.00
_cell.angle_beta   90.00
_cell.angle_gamma   90.00
#
_symmetry.space_group_name_H-M   'P 1'
#
loop_
_entity.id
_entity.type
_entity.pdbx_description
1 polymer ?
#
loop_
_entity_poly.entity_id
_entity_poly.type
_entity_poly.pdbx_seq_one_letter_code
_entity_poly.pdbx_strand_id
1 'polypeptide(L)' 'MTTAKKIRLGSLIFILALVATIIFQNREKVTTQILFASIEMPQAFLLFLTFILGALAGFVLAYFRISKRLKTVQKSIEKH' A
#
# COMPACT_ATOMS: atom_id res chain seq x y z
N MET A 1 -3.80 -8.18 -22.85
CA MET A 1 -3.67 -7.33 -21.65
C MET A 1 -3.35 -5.91 -22.13
N THR A 2 -4.24 -4.94 -21.91
CA THR A 2 -4.11 -3.58 -22.48
C THR A 2 -2.83 -2.89 -21.99
N THR A 3 -2.24 -2.02 -22.82
CA THR A 3 -0.97 -1.33 -22.54
C THR A 3 -1.00 -0.59 -21.19
N ALA A 4 -2.15 0.02 -20.85
CA ALA A 4 -2.39 0.64 -19.55
C ALA A 4 -2.30 -0.34 -18.37
N LYS A 5 -2.73 -1.60 -18.54
CA LYS A 5 -2.68 -2.64 -17.50
C LYS A 5 -1.25 -3.16 -17.31
N LYS A 6 -0.43 -3.19 -18.37
CA LYS A 6 1.01 -3.53 -18.29
C LYS A 6 1.81 -2.43 -17.59
N ILE A 7 1.58 -1.16 -17.94
CA ILE A 7 2.24 -0.01 -17.28
C ILE A 7 1.90 0.04 -15.79
N ARG A 8 0.62 -0.17 -15.45
CA ARG A 8 0.17 -0.20 -14.05
C ARG A 8 0.76 -1.34 -13.24
N LEU A 9 1.00 -2.50 -13.87
CA LEU A 9 1.65 -3.64 -13.20
C LEU A 9 3.15 -3.40 -13.06
N GLY A 10 3.81 -2.87 -14.10
CA GLY A 10 5.22 -2.51 -14.07
C GLY A 10 5.53 -1.46 -13.00
N SER A 11 4.70 -0.42 -12.89
CA SER A 11 4.87 0.61 -11.86
C SER A 11 4.69 0.06 -10.44
N LEU A 12 3.74 -0.87 -10.24
CA LEU A 12 3.54 -1.52 -8.96
C LEU A 12 4.76 -2.36 -8.54
N ILE A 13 5.30 -3.17 -9.46
CA ILE A 13 6.49 -3.99 -9.21
C ILE A 13 7.71 -3.11 -8.93
N PHE A 14 7.87 -2.01 -9.67
CA PHE A 14 8.97 -1.07 -9.46
C PHE A 14 8.90 -0.39 -8.09
N ILE A 15 7.71 0.04 -7.66
CA ILE A 15 7.50 0.62 -6.33
C ILE A 15 7.80 -0.40 -5.24
N LEU A 16 7.34 -1.66 -5.39
CA LEU A 16 7.65 -2.74 -4.45
C LEU A 16 9.15 -3.01 -4.33
N ALA A 17 9.88 -3.04 -5.44
CA ALA A 17 11.33 -3.22 -5.45
C ALA A 17 12.07 -2.06 -4.78
N LEU A 18 11.62 -0.81 -5.00
CA LEU A 18 12.14 0.38 -4.32
C LEU A 18 11.91 0.31 -2.81
N VAL A 19 10.70 -0.05 -2.37
CA VAL A 19 10.38 -0.21 -0.94
C VAL A 19 11.26 -1.29 -0.31
N ALA A 20 11.38 -2.45 -0.96
CA ALA A 20 12.25 -3.53 -0.48
C ALA A 20 13.71 -3.08 -0.36
N THR A 21 14.20 -2.32 -1.34
CA THR A 21 15.56 -1.77 -1.36
C THR A 21 15.77 -0.76 -0.23
N ILE A 22 14.82 0.16 -0.01
CA ILE A 22 14.89 1.16 1.07
C ILE A 22 14.85 0.47 2.44
N ILE A 23 14.04 -0.57 2.62
CA ILE A 23 14.00 -1.38 3.84
C ILE A 23 15.36 -2.05 4.08
N PHE A 24 15.95 -2.65 3.04
CA PHE A 24 17.23 -3.36 3.17
C PHE A 24 18.42 -2.43 3.37
N GLN A 25 18.36 -1.22 2.83
CA GLN A 25 19.38 -0.18 3.03
C GLN A 25 19.22 0.55 4.37
N ASN A 26 18.00 0.68 4.92
CA ASN A 26 17.72 1.25 6.25
C ASN A 26 18.00 0.30 7.43
N ARG A 27 19.18 -0.33 7.41
CA ARG A 27 19.70 -1.09 8.57
C ARG A 27 20.47 -0.22 9.57
N GLU A 28 20.51 1.09 9.38
CA GLU A 28 20.92 1.99 10.45
C GLU A 28 19.89 1.91 11.59
N LYS A 29 20.40 1.64 12.80
CA LYS A 29 19.60 1.55 14.01
C LYS A 29 19.03 2.94 14.31
N VAL A 30 17.72 3.10 14.18
CA VAL A 30 17.05 4.35 14.57
C VAL A 30 16.61 4.22 16.02
N THR A 31 17.15 5.09 16.87
CA THR A 31 16.76 5.20 18.26
C THR A 31 15.44 5.96 18.36
N THR A 32 14.33 5.24 18.45
CA THR A 32 13.01 5.85 18.70
C THR A 32 12.83 6.15 20.17
N GLN A 33 12.69 7.44 20.52
CA GLN A 33 12.37 7.87 21.89
C GLN A 33 10.84 7.93 22.05
N ILE A 34 10.27 6.97 22.76
CA ILE A 34 8.85 6.95 23.11
C ILE A 34 8.73 7.46 24.54
N LEU A 35 8.38 8.74 24.73
CA LEU A 35 8.11 9.50 25.99
C LEU A 35 8.96 9.22 27.27
N PHE A 36 9.23 7.96 27.65
CA PHE A 36 10.11 7.52 28.75
C PHE A 36 10.96 6.27 28.43
N ALA A 37 10.96 5.77 27.19
CA ALA A 37 11.69 4.57 26.78
C ALA A 37 12.33 4.76 25.40
N SER A 38 13.65 4.56 25.33
CA SER A 38 14.38 4.48 24.08
C SER A 38 14.37 3.03 23.60
N ILE A 39 13.64 2.77 22.52
CA ILE A 39 13.64 1.46 21.88
C ILE A 39 14.39 1.60 20.58
N GLU A 40 15.54 0.93 20.50
CA GLU A 40 16.27 0.75 19.25
C GLU A 40 15.47 -0.19 18.36
N MET A 41 14.83 0.36 17.32
CA MET A 41 14.12 -0.44 16.34
C MET A 41 14.80 -0.31 14.98
N PRO A 42 14.94 -1.41 14.21
CA PRO A 42 15.41 -1.33 12.84
C PRO A 42 14.43 -0.47 12.03
N GLN A 43 14.92 0.55 11.33
CA GLN A 43 14.07 1.43 10.52
C GLN A 43 13.29 0.66 9.44
N ALA A 44 13.85 -0.45 8.96
CA ALA A 44 13.18 -1.47 8.16
C ALA A 44 11.80 -1.91 8.71
N PHE A 45 11.68 -2.10 10.03
CA PHE A 45 10.44 -2.54 10.68
C PHE A 45 9.36 -1.46 10.62
N LEU A 46 9.74 -0.21 10.87
CA LEU A 46 8.84 0.94 10.81
C LEU A 46 8.32 1.18 9.39
N LEU A 47 9.20 1.07 8.38
CA LEU A 47 8.83 1.16 6.98
C LEU A 47 7.88 0.04 6.56
N PHE A 48 8.15 -1.19 6.99
CA PHE A 48 7.31 -2.35 6.69
C PHE A 48 5.91 -2.21 7.29
N LEU A 49 5.82 -1.75 8.54
CA LEU A 49 4.53 -1.49 9.19
C LEU A 49 3.75 -0.38 8.47
N THR A 50 4.43 0.70 8.09
CA THR A 50 3.81 1.81 7.36
C THR A 50 3.33 1.37 5.98
N PHE A 51 4.10 0.52 5.29
CA PHE A 51 3.70 -0.07 4.02
C PHE A 51 2.45 -0.94 4.16
N ILE A 52 2.39 -1.83 5.16
CA ILE A 52 1.21 -2.67 5.41
C ILE A 52 -0.03 -1.82 5.66
N LEU A 53 0.08 -0.81 6.52
CA LEU A 53 -1.04 0.09 6.83
C LEU A 53 -1.52 0.85 5.59
N GLY A 54 -0.59 1.39 4.79
CA GLY A 54 -0.91 2.06 3.53
C GLY A 54 -1.56 1.12 2.51
N ALA A 55 -1.06 -0.11 2.38
CA ALA A 55 -1.60 -1.12 1.48
C ALA A 55 -3.00 -1.57 1.88
N LEU A 56 -3.24 -1.81 3.18
CA LEU A 56 -4.57 -2.16 3.71
C LEU A 56 -5.56 -1.02 3.50
N ALA A 57 -5.17 0.23 3.80
CA ALA A 57 -6.02 1.40 3.57
C ALA A 57 -6.38 1.55 2.07
N GLY A 58 -5.39 1.40 1.19
CA GLY A 58 -5.60 1.42 -0.25
C GLY A 58 -6.52 0.30 -0.74
N PHE A 59 -6.35 -0.92 -0.21
CA PHE A 59 -7.19 -2.07 -0.54
C PHE A 59 -8.65 -1.85 -0.14
N VAL A 60 -8.89 -1.39 1.09
CA VAL A 60 -10.22 -1.09 1.61
C VAL A 60 -10.92 -0.02 0.76
N LEU A 61 -10.23 1.08 0.45
CA LEU A 61 -10.78 2.14 -0.39
C LEU A 61 -11.10 1.66 -1.82
N ALA A 62 -10.23 0.84 -2.40
CA ALA A 62 -10.47 0.24 -3.71
C ALA A 62 -11.68 -0.70 -3.71
N TYR A 63 -11.81 -1.53 -2.67
CA TYR A 63 -12.92 -2.45 -2.48
C TYR A 63 -14.27 -1.70 -2.39
N PHE A 64 -14.32 -0.62 -1.60
CA PHE A 64 -15.53 0.20 -1.50
C PHE A 64 -15.88 0.92 -2.82
N ARG A 65 -14.89 1.40 -3.58
CA ARG A 65 -15.14 2.02 -4.91
C ARG A 65 -15.72 1.01 -5.90
N ILE A 66 -15.16 -0.19 -5.95
CA ILE A 66 -15.65 -1.27 -6.83
C ILE A 66 -17.08 -1.64 -6.46
N SER A 67 -17.33 -1.86 -5.16
CA SER A 67 -18.67 -2.23 -4.66
C SER A 67 -19.73 -1.17 -4.95
N LYS A 68 -19.41 0.12 -4.81
CA LYS A 68 -20.32 1.21 -5.20
C LYS A 68 -20.60 1.21 -6.70
N ARG A 69 -19.57 1.04 -7.53
CA ARG A 69 -19.70 1.04 -8.99
C ARG A 69 -20.58 -0.11 -9.49
N LEU A 70 -20.43 -1.31 -8.90
CA LEU A 70 -21.25 -2.47 -9.25
C LEU A 70 -22.73 -2.24 -8.92
N LYS A 71 -23.04 -1.65 -7.75
CA LYS A 71 -24.43 -1.28 -7.39
C LYS A 71 -25.04 -0.26 -8.34
N THR A 72 -24.27 0.73 -8.80
CA THR A 72 -24.75 1.73 -9.78
C THR A 72 -25.03 1.11 -11.15
N VAL A 73 -24.16 0.21 -11.62
CA VAL A 73 -24.35 -0.48 -12.91
C VAL A 73 -25.58 -1.37 -12.88
N GLN A 74 -25.77 -2.16 -11.81
CA GLN A 74 -26.94 -3.05 -11.69
C GLN A 74 -28.26 -2.28 -11.69
N LYS A 75 -28.33 -1.16 -10.96
CA LYS A 75 -29.51 -0.28 -10.92
C LYS A 75 -29.83 0.37 -12.27
N SER A 76 -28.84 0.54 -13.16
CA SER A 76 -29.05 1.05 -14.51
C SER A 76 -29.60 -0.01 -15.47
N ILE A 77 -29.29 -1.28 -15.25
CA ILE A 77 -29.78 -2.40 -16.06
C ILE A 77 -31.23 -2.74 -15.70
N GLU A 78 -31.60 -2.65 -14.42
CA GLU A 78 -32.97 -2.95 -13.94
C GLU A 78 -34.00 -1.86 -14.31
N LYS A 79 -33.54 -0.68 -14.76
CA LYS A 79 -34.40 0.46 -15.13
C LYS A 79 -34.77 0.49 -16.63
N HIS A 80 -34.26 -0.44 -17.44
CA HIS A 80 -34.54 -0.60 -18.86
C HIS A 80 -35.13 -1.98 -19.13
#